data_AF-A0A971XCB1-F1
#
_entry.id   AF-A0A971XCB1-F1
#
_cell.length_a   1.000
_cell.length_b   1.000
_cell.length_c   1.000
_cell.angle_alpha   90.00
_cell.angle_beta   90.00
_cell.angle_gamma   90.00
#
_symmetry.space_group_name_H-M   'P 1'
#
loop_
_entity.id
_entity.type
_entity.pdbx_description
1 polymer ?
#
loop_
_entity_poly.entity_id
_entity_poly.type
_entity_poly.pdbx_seq_one_letter_code
_entity_poly.pdbx_strand_id
1 'polypeptide(L)'
;MENRYIYETIKMLEEQHLDIRTITMGISLLDCIDSDPEIACKKIYKKMMRCSENLIETTSAVSHKYGVPIINNRLSVTPISLIGGATDLEDYTCFAEVLDKVAKNVGVDFVGGFSALAHKGFTKGDRILINSIPNALSTTNYVCGSVNVGSSRTGINMDAVKDLGRVIIDLAERTKDADSIGCAKLVVFANAVEDNPFMAGAFHGVGMADVTVNVGVSGPGVVKTALEQVKG
;
A
#
# COMPACT_ATOMS: atom_id res chain seq x y z
N MET A 1 16.71 22.07 -9.48
CA MET A 1 15.41 22.51 -10.04
C MET A 1 15.48 24.02 -10.15
N GLU A 2 15.30 24.62 -11.33
CA GLU A 2 15.37 26.09 -11.49
C GLU A 2 14.21 26.79 -10.79
N ASN A 3 14.46 27.93 -10.14
CA ASN A 3 13.45 28.72 -9.40
C ASN A 3 12.19 29.05 -10.23
N ARG A 4 12.34 29.16 -11.55
CA ARG A 4 11.21 29.41 -12.46
C ARG A 4 10.13 28.33 -12.38
N TYR A 5 10.52 27.05 -12.37
CA TYR A 5 9.56 25.94 -12.28
C TYR A 5 8.82 25.92 -10.94
N ILE A 6 9.47 26.36 -9.86
CA ILE A 6 8.85 26.46 -8.53
C ILE A 6 7.75 27.52 -8.56
N TYR A 7 8.02 28.70 -9.13
CA TYR A 7 7.01 29.77 -9.25
C TYR A 7 5.86 29.37 -10.17
N GLU A 8 6.13 28.75 -11.32
CA GLU A 8 5.09 28.25 -12.23
C GLU A 8 4.22 27.19 -11.54
N THR A 9 4.82 26.28 -10.76
CA THR A 9 4.08 25.25 -10.02
C THR A 9 3.18 25.84 -8.94
N ILE A 10 3.68 26.82 -8.17
CA ILE A 10 2.87 27.52 -7.15
C ILE A 10 1.66 28.18 -7.82
N LYS A 11 1.89 28.87 -8.94
CA LYS A 11 0.82 29.51 -9.69
C LYS A 11 -0.22 28.51 -10.19
N MET A 12 0.20 27.34 -10.71
CA MET A 12 -0.71 26.28 -11.13
C MET A 12 -1.55 25.73 -9.97
N LEU A 13 -0.96 25.55 -8.79
CA LEU A 13 -1.66 25.07 -7.60
C LEU A 13 -2.74 26.06 -7.15
N GLU A 14 -2.43 27.36 -7.15
CA GLU A 14 -3.35 28.42 -6.78
C GLU A 14 -4.50 28.60 -7.80
N GLU A 15 -4.18 28.65 -9.10
CA GLU A 15 -5.16 28.95 -10.15
C GLU A 15 -6.06 27.77 -10.53
N GLN A 16 -5.57 26.53 -10.39
CA GLN A 16 -6.28 25.31 -10.82
C GLN A 16 -6.89 24.52 -9.65
N HIS A 17 -6.75 25.00 -8.41
CA HIS A 17 -7.27 24.35 -7.18
C HIS A 17 -6.93 22.85 -7.10
N LEU A 18 -5.68 22.51 -7.45
CA LEU A 18 -5.20 21.12 -7.43
C LEU A 18 -5.09 20.63 -5.97
N ASP A 19 -5.66 19.46 -5.68
CA ASP A 19 -5.51 18.78 -4.41
C ASP A 19 -4.46 17.65 -4.48
N ILE A 20 -3.71 17.47 -3.39
CA ILE A 20 -2.86 16.30 -3.20
C ILE A 20 -3.75 15.19 -2.64
N ARG A 21 -4.09 14.23 -3.50
CA ARG A 21 -4.96 13.12 -3.13
C ARG A 21 -4.30 12.23 -2.08
N THR A 22 -3.00 12.00 -2.20
CA THR A 22 -2.29 11.09 -1.30
C THR A 22 -0.80 11.38 -1.25
N ILE A 23 -0.21 11.13 -0.09
CA ILE A 23 1.24 10.93 0.08
C ILE A 23 1.43 9.52 0.62
N THR A 24 2.23 8.72 -0.07
CA THR A 24 2.56 7.35 0.34
C THR A 24 4.06 7.26 0.61
N MET A 25 4.43 6.95 1.85
CA MET A 25 5.81 6.62 2.20
C MET A 25 6.04 5.11 2.04
N GLY A 26 6.92 4.74 1.12
CA GLY A 26 7.37 3.37 0.92
C GLY A 26 8.54 3.04 1.85
N ILE A 27 8.50 1.90 2.51
CA ILE A 27 9.54 1.46 3.47
C ILE A 27 9.96 0.02 3.13
N SER A 28 11.24 -0.17 2.86
CA SER A 28 11.82 -1.50 2.67
C SER A 28 11.87 -2.25 4.00
N LEU A 29 11.48 -3.52 4.00
CA LEU A 29 11.55 -4.40 5.18
C LEU A 29 12.58 -5.52 5.02
N LEU A 30 13.40 -5.50 3.96
CA LEU A 30 14.36 -6.59 3.68
C LEU A 30 15.41 -6.76 4.79
N ASP A 31 15.80 -5.68 5.47
CA ASP A 31 16.68 -5.71 6.65
C ASP A 31 15.97 -6.14 7.95
N CYS A 32 14.65 -6.31 7.90
CA CYS A 32 13.84 -6.78 9.01
C CYS A 32 13.63 -8.30 8.98
N ILE A 33 14.12 -8.98 7.94
CA ILE A 33 14.04 -10.44 7.81
C ILE A 33 14.73 -11.11 9.01
N ASP A 34 14.06 -12.10 9.56
CA ASP A 34 14.54 -12.98 10.60
C ASP A 34 13.82 -14.32 10.49
N SER A 35 14.46 -15.41 10.90
CA SER A 35 13.80 -16.72 10.98
C SER A 35 12.85 -16.81 12.16
N ASP A 36 13.13 -16.05 13.23
CA ASP A 36 12.22 -15.89 14.36
C ASP A 36 11.15 -14.81 14.04
N PRO A 37 9.87 -15.20 13.92
CA PRO A 37 8.80 -14.27 13.57
C PRO A 37 8.60 -13.17 14.60
N GLU A 38 8.87 -13.39 15.89
CA GLU A 38 8.77 -12.34 16.90
C GLU A 38 9.84 -11.28 16.72
N ILE A 39 11.06 -11.70 16.37
CA ILE A 39 12.18 -10.78 16.11
C ILE A 39 11.89 -9.98 14.84
N ALA A 40 11.41 -10.64 13.77
CA ALA A 40 11.00 -9.97 12.54
C ALA A 40 9.92 -8.91 12.81
N CYS A 41 8.86 -9.26 13.53
CA CYS A 41 7.80 -8.34 13.94
C CYS A 41 8.34 -7.12 14.74
N LYS A 42 9.25 -7.34 15.69
CA LYS A 42 9.89 -6.26 16.47
C LYS A 42 10.73 -5.35 15.58
N LYS A 43 11.49 -5.91 14.63
CA LYS A 43 12.30 -5.15 13.66
C LYS A 43 11.42 -4.29 12.75
N ILE A 44 10.35 -4.86 12.18
CA ILE A 44 9.39 -4.15 11.32
C ILE A 44 8.78 -2.97 12.08
N TYR A 45 8.23 -3.21 13.27
CA TYR A 45 7.61 -2.17 14.08
C TYR A 45 8.60 -1.02 14.35
N LYS A 46 9.81 -1.35 14.82
CA LYS A 46 10.84 -0.34 15.16
C LYS A 46 11.26 0.47 13.93
N LYS A 47 11.48 -0.20 12.79
CA LYS A 47 11.90 0.47 11.55
C LYS A 47 10.82 1.40 11.05
N MET A 48 9.58 0.92 10.91
CA MET A 48 8.51 1.73 10.36
C MET A 48 8.18 2.93 11.25
N MET A 49 8.11 2.74 12.59
CA MET A 49 7.91 3.85 13.52
C MET A 49 9.01 4.92 13.37
N ARG A 50 10.28 4.51 13.31
CA ARG A 50 11.40 5.44 13.11
C ARG A 50 11.31 6.20 11.78
N CYS A 51 10.97 5.51 10.69
CA CYS A 51 10.92 6.12 9.37
C CYS A 51 9.73 7.07 9.18
N SER A 52 8.61 6.81 9.86
CA SER A 52 7.35 7.54 9.68
C SER A 52 6.98 8.50 10.82
N GLU A 53 7.83 8.62 11.85
CA GLU A 53 7.61 9.46 13.04
C GLU A 53 7.11 10.88 12.72
N ASN A 54 7.76 11.54 11.75
CA ASN A 54 7.45 12.93 11.39
C ASN A 54 6.53 13.07 10.17
N LEU A 55 5.96 11.97 9.65
CA LEU A 55 5.20 12.00 8.39
C LEU A 55 3.98 12.93 8.48
N ILE A 56 3.13 12.75 9.50
CA ILE A 56 1.90 13.54 9.64
C ILE A 56 2.22 15.02 9.92
N GLU A 57 3.17 15.30 10.81
CA GLU A 57 3.58 16.67 11.11
C GLU A 57 4.14 17.37 9.87
N THR A 58 5.04 16.71 9.14
CA THR A 58 5.66 17.27 7.93
C THR A 58 4.62 17.52 6.85
N THR A 59 3.70 16.59 6.62
CA THR A 59 2.65 16.75 5.60
C THR A 59 1.67 17.85 5.99
N SER A 60 1.30 17.98 7.26
CA SER A 60 0.49 19.09 7.76
C SER A 60 1.19 20.44 7.57
N ALA A 61 2.48 20.54 7.91
CA ALA A 61 3.26 21.75 7.72
C ALA A 61 3.38 22.15 6.23
N VAL A 62 3.56 21.18 5.34
CA VAL A 62 3.57 21.40 3.88
C VAL A 62 2.20 21.88 3.40
N SER A 63 1.12 21.23 3.83
CA SER A 63 -0.25 21.62 3.47
C SER A 63 -0.54 23.07 3.87
N HIS A 64 -0.20 23.45 5.11
CA HIS A 64 -0.39 24.81 5.61
C HIS A 64 0.48 25.83 4.87
N LYS A 65 1.75 25.50 4.61
CA LYS A 65 2.71 26.41 3.94
C LYS A 65 2.30 26.76 2.51
N TYR A 66 1.76 25.79 1.78
CA TYR A 66 1.41 25.97 0.36
C TYR A 66 -0.09 26.14 0.11
N GLY A 67 -0.93 26.06 1.15
CA GLY A 67 -2.39 26.17 1.01
C GLY A 67 -3.02 25.03 0.19
N VAL A 68 -2.32 23.91 0.01
CA VAL A 68 -2.78 22.76 -0.78
C VAL A 68 -3.24 21.65 0.18
N PRO A 69 -4.48 21.18 0.09
CA PRO A 69 -4.96 20.11 0.96
C PRO A 69 -4.28 18.79 0.59
N ILE A 70 -3.80 18.09 1.62
CA ILE A 70 -3.31 16.70 1.52
C ILE A 70 -4.38 15.81 2.12
N ILE A 71 -5.05 15.03 1.28
CA ILE A 71 -6.26 14.30 1.69
C ILE A 71 -5.94 12.99 2.41
N ASN A 72 -4.87 12.29 2.01
CA ASN A 72 -4.48 11.02 2.61
C ASN A 72 -2.97 10.96 2.86
N ASN A 73 -2.59 10.37 3.98
CA ASN A 73 -1.23 9.96 4.30
C ASN A 73 -1.21 8.44 4.49
N ARG A 74 -0.28 7.77 3.80
CA ARG A 74 -0.28 6.30 3.70
C ARG A 74 1.13 5.75 3.82
N LEU A 75 1.20 4.48 4.17
CA LEU A 75 2.43 3.71 4.13
C LEU A 75 2.31 2.58 3.09
N SER A 76 3.43 2.20 2.49
CA SER A 76 3.56 0.92 1.79
C SER A 76 4.84 0.22 2.22
N VAL A 77 4.81 -1.10 2.28
CA VAL A 77 5.97 -1.90 2.69
C VAL A 77 6.29 -2.98 1.68
N THR A 78 7.51 -3.53 1.78
CA THR A 78 7.92 -4.71 1.02
C THR A 78 6.87 -5.82 1.15
N PRO A 79 6.52 -6.53 0.05
CA PRO A 79 5.57 -7.63 0.09
C PRO A 79 5.86 -8.60 1.25
N ILE A 80 4.91 -8.73 2.18
CA ILE A 80 5.08 -9.54 3.40
C ILE A 80 5.35 -11.01 3.06
N SER A 81 4.94 -11.52 1.89
CA SER A 81 5.28 -12.90 1.49
C SER A 81 6.79 -13.15 1.42
N LEU A 82 7.58 -12.12 1.09
CA LEU A 82 9.05 -12.20 1.04
C LEU A 82 9.67 -12.19 2.44
N ILE A 83 9.05 -11.48 3.39
CA ILE A 83 9.53 -11.40 4.77
C ILE A 83 9.17 -12.68 5.53
N GLY A 84 7.88 -13.04 5.50
CA GLY A 84 7.38 -14.25 6.15
C GLY A 84 7.98 -15.53 5.56
N GLY A 85 8.36 -15.52 4.28
CA GLY A 85 8.98 -16.68 3.61
C GLY A 85 10.29 -17.16 4.24
N ALA A 86 10.94 -16.35 5.08
CA ALA A 86 12.13 -16.74 5.86
C ALA A 86 11.79 -17.44 7.19
N THR A 87 10.52 -17.47 7.59
CA THR A 87 10.02 -18.04 8.84
C THR A 87 9.41 -19.43 8.64
N ASP A 88 9.15 -20.11 9.76
CA ASP A 88 8.39 -21.38 9.80
C ASP A 88 6.91 -21.19 10.16
N LEU A 89 6.39 -19.97 10.08
CA LEU A 89 4.98 -19.70 10.26
C LEU A 89 4.14 -20.35 9.16
N GLU A 90 2.95 -20.80 9.55
CA GLU A 90 1.89 -21.24 8.61
C GLU A 90 0.82 -20.16 8.40
N ASP A 91 0.90 -19.06 9.16
CA ASP A 91 0.04 -17.90 9.06
C ASP A 91 0.81 -16.60 9.34
N TYR A 92 0.59 -15.57 8.52
CA TYR A 92 1.28 -14.28 8.57
C TYR A 92 0.46 -13.16 9.22
N THR A 93 -0.64 -13.47 9.92
CA THR A 93 -1.48 -12.46 10.58
C THR A 93 -0.70 -11.59 11.56
N CYS A 94 0.30 -12.15 12.26
CA CYS A 94 1.14 -11.37 13.19
C CYS A 94 1.85 -10.19 12.50
N PHE A 95 2.24 -10.33 11.23
CA PHE A 95 2.82 -9.22 10.48
C PHE A 95 1.77 -8.15 10.18
N ALA A 96 0.55 -8.56 9.79
CA ALA A 96 -0.55 -7.61 9.57
C ALA A 96 -0.90 -6.85 10.85
N GLU A 97 -0.96 -7.50 12.01
CA GLU A 97 -1.19 -6.85 13.30
C GLU A 97 -0.12 -5.81 13.63
N VAL A 98 1.15 -6.10 13.32
CA VAL A 98 2.24 -5.13 13.47
C VAL A 98 2.06 -3.93 12.54
N LEU A 99 1.73 -4.17 11.27
CA LEU A 99 1.46 -3.09 10.31
C LEU A 99 0.28 -2.21 10.76
N ASP A 100 -0.81 -2.83 11.23
CA ASP A 100 -1.99 -2.14 11.74
C ASP A 100 -1.65 -1.26 12.95
N LYS A 101 -0.85 -1.81 13.89
CA LYS A 101 -0.38 -1.08 15.06
C LYS A 101 0.47 0.12 14.68
N VAL A 102 1.36 -0.02 13.69
CA VAL A 102 2.15 1.12 13.18
C VAL A 102 1.22 2.15 12.55
N ALA A 103 0.32 1.74 11.66
CA ALA A 103 -0.59 2.65 10.98
C ALA A 103 -1.41 3.50 11.97
N LYS A 104 -1.96 2.84 12.99
CA LYS A 104 -2.69 3.48 14.09
C LYS A 104 -1.83 4.46 14.89
N ASN A 105 -0.60 4.07 15.23
CA ASN A 105 0.28 4.90 16.07
C ASN A 105 0.82 6.12 15.33
N VAL A 106 1.09 6.00 14.03
CA VAL A 106 1.54 7.11 13.18
C VAL A 106 0.36 8.02 12.82
N GLY A 107 -0.85 7.48 12.73
CA GLY A 107 -2.04 8.22 12.32
C GLY A 107 -2.19 8.34 10.80
N VAL A 108 -1.74 7.32 10.06
CA VAL A 108 -1.96 7.22 8.60
C VAL A 108 -3.29 6.54 8.30
N ASP A 109 -3.85 6.82 7.11
CA ASP A 109 -5.13 6.26 6.69
C ASP A 109 -5.07 4.76 6.43
N PHE A 110 -4.01 4.30 5.75
CA PHE A 110 -3.82 2.90 5.39
C PHE A 110 -2.34 2.54 5.23
N VAL A 111 -2.05 1.25 5.40
CA VAL A 111 -0.77 0.62 5.09
C VAL A 111 -0.94 -0.52 4.09
N GLY A 112 -0.25 -0.41 2.96
CA GLY A 112 -0.15 -1.48 1.96
C GLY A 112 1.09 -2.34 2.14
N GLY A 113 1.07 -3.52 1.55
CA GLY A 113 2.24 -4.40 1.48
C GLY A 113 2.00 -5.78 2.08
N PHE A 114 0.81 -6.06 2.63
CA PHE A 114 0.38 -7.44 2.92
C PHE A 114 0.10 -8.19 1.61
N SER A 115 1.17 -8.43 0.86
CA SER A 115 1.13 -8.66 -0.57
C SER A 115 1.99 -9.83 -1.02
N ALA A 116 1.57 -10.50 -2.09
CA ALA A 116 2.26 -11.62 -2.74
C ALA A 116 2.34 -11.44 -4.26
N LEU A 117 3.37 -12.02 -4.88
CA LEU A 117 3.63 -11.92 -6.33
C LEU A 117 3.62 -13.31 -6.99
N ALA A 118 2.46 -13.96 -7.07
CA ALA A 118 2.30 -15.34 -7.53
C ALA A 118 2.22 -15.56 -9.06
N HIS A 119 2.43 -14.51 -9.87
CA HIS A 119 2.28 -14.53 -11.34
C HIS A 119 3.18 -15.51 -12.13
N LYS A 120 4.20 -16.10 -11.51
CA LYS A 120 5.07 -17.14 -12.12
C LYS A 120 4.97 -18.50 -11.43
N GLY A 121 3.93 -18.69 -10.62
CA GLY A 121 3.84 -19.79 -9.65
C GLY A 121 4.00 -19.30 -8.23
N PHE A 122 3.90 -20.20 -7.26
CA PHE A 122 3.96 -19.86 -5.85
C PHE A 122 5.30 -20.24 -5.22
N THR A 123 5.81 -19.36 -4.37
CA THR A 123 6.76 -19.75 -3.32
C THR A 123 6.04 -20.26 -2.07
N LYS A 124 6.78 -20.80 -1.09
CA LYS A 124 6.25 -21.13 0.26
C LYS A 124 5.53 -19.91 0.85
N GLY A 125 6.19 -18.75 0.81
CA GLY A 125 5.67 -17.51 1.37
C GLY A 125 4.40 -17.00 0.69
N ASP A 126 4.29 -17.15 -0.63
CA ASP A 126 3.09 -16.69 -1.34
C ASP A 126 1.85 -17.49 -0.95
N ARG A 127 1.95 -18.82 -0.82
CA ARG A 127 0.82 -19.66 -0.41
C ARG A 127 0.35 -19.31 1.00
N ILE A 128 1.28 -19.19 1.94
CA ILE A 128 0.96 -18.85 3.33
C ILE A 128 0.30 -17.48 3.38
N LEU A 129 0.89 -16.46 2.73
CA LEU A 129 0.30 -15.13 2.74
C LEU A 129 -1.13 -15.12 2.16
N ILE A 130 -1.35 -15.76 1.00
CA ILE A 130 -2.67 -15.81 0.37
C ILE A 130 -3.70 -16.44 1.31
N ASN A 131 -3.33 -17.53 2.00
CA ASN A 131 -4.19 -18.20 2.97
C ASN A 131 -4.42 -17.38 4.25
N SER A 132 -3.49 -16.50 4.61
CA SER A 132 -3.60 -15.61 5.78
C SER A 132 -4.49 -14.39 5.53
N ILE A 133 -4.74 -14.01 4.27
CA ILE A 133 -5.51 -12.81 3.92
C ILE A 133 -6.86 -12.73 4.65
N PRO A 134 -7.70 -13.79 4.69
CA PRO A 134 -9.01 -13.72 5.35
C PRO A 134 -8.88 -13.33 6.83
N ASN A 135 -7.96 -13.96 7.56
CA ASN A 135 -7.76 -13.70 8.98
C ASN A 135 -7.08 -12.35 9.24
N ALA A 136 -6.03 -12.04 8.48
CA ALA A 136 -5.27 -10.81 8.60
C ALA A 136 -6.14 -9.58 8.33
N LEU A 137 -6.93 -9.58 7.25
CA LEU A 137 -7.74 -8.42 6.88
C LEU A 137 -9.05 -8.33 7.67
N SER A 138 -9.53 -9.42 8.29
CA SER A 138 -10.69 -9.38 9.20
C SER A 138 -10.35 -8.89 10.60
N THR A 139 -9.08 -9.02 11.04
CA THR A 139 -8.63 -8.66 12.40
C THR A 139 -7.91 -7.32 12.47
N THR A 140 -7.61 -6.70 11.32
CA THR A 140 -6.94 -5.39 11.22
C THR A 140 -7.86 -4.34 10.60
N ASN A 141 -7.58 -3.06 10.82
CA ASN A 141 -8.42 -1.95 10.34
C ASN A 141 -7.79 -1.21 9.16
N TYR A 142 -6.47 -0.98 9.22
CA TYR A 142 -5.73 -0.09 8.32
C TYR A 142 -4.87 -0.84 7.30
N VAL A 143 -4.74 -2.16 7.43
CA VAL A 143 -3.92 -2.97 6.52
C VAL A 143 -4.69 -3.29 5.25
N CYS A 144 -4.02 -3.08 4.11
CA CYS A 144 -4.49 -3.48 2.80
C CYS A 144 -3.60 -4.58 2.22
N GLY A 145 -4.23 -5.52 1.53
CA GLY A 145 -3.58 -6.65 0.89
C GLY A 145 -3.66 -6.61 -0.63
N SER A 146 -2.66 -7.18 -1.29
CA SER A 146 -2.68 -7.27 -2.75
C SER A 146 -1.96 -8.50 -3.30
N VAL A 147 -2.51 -9.14 -4.33
CA VAL A 147 -1.86 -10.32 -4.93
C VAL A 147 -1.77 -10.18 -6.44
N ASN A 148 -0.56 -10.24 -6.99
CA ASN A 148 -0.35 -10.27 -8.43
C ASN A 148 -0.38 -11.71 -8.95
N VAL A 149 -1.39 -12.05 -9.74
CA VAL A 149 -1.64 -13.42 -10.24
C VAL A 149 -1.20 -13.63 -11.69
N GLY A 150 -0.88 -12.57 -12.42
CA GLY A 150 -0.51 -12.70 -13.83
C GLY A 150 0.37 -11.58 -14.33
N SER A 151 1.01 -11.84 -15.47
CA SER A 151 1.67 -10.80 -16.26
C SER A 151 1.59 -11.13 -17.75
N SER A 152 1.63 -10.13 -18.62
CA SER A 152 1.68 -10.33 -20.06
C SER A 152 2.89 -11.15 -20.50
N ARG A 153 3.97 -11.16 -19.70
CA ARG A 153 5.19 -11.93 -19.96
C ARG A 153 5.08 -13.39 -19.56
N THR A 154 4.32 -13.72 -18.52
CA THR A 154 4.28 -15.07 -17.93
C THR A 154 2.91 -15.73 -17.97
N GLY A 155 1.93 -15.06 -18.56
CA GLY A 155 0.54 -15.50 -18.54
C GLY A 155 -0.10 -15.31 -17.17
N ILE A 156 -1.14 -16.09 -16.90
CA ILE A 156 -1.94 -16.02 -15.67
C ILE A 156 -1.72 -17.31 -14.88
N ASN A 157 -1.36 -17.18 -13.61
CA ASN A 157 -1.37 -18.30 -12.68
C ASN A 157 -2.82 -18.59 -12.26
N MET A 158 -3.46 -19.52 -12.96
CA MET A 158 -4.87 -19.89 -12.72
C MET A 158 -5.10 -20.58 -11.37
N ASP A 159 -4.08 -21.23 -10.80
CA ASP A 159 -4.17 -21.77 -9.45
C ASP A 159 -4.30 -20.64 -8.43
N ALA A 160 -3.53 -19.56 -8.57
CA ALA A 160 -3.65 -18.38 -7.73
C ALA A 160 -5.01 -17.69 -7.88
N VAL A 161 -5.54 -17.60 -9.10
CA VAL A 161 -6.90 -17.08 -9.35
C VAL A 161 -7.95 -17.91 -8.62
N LYS A 162 -7.85 -19.24 -8.70
CA LYS A 162 -8.78 -20.16 -8.03
C LYS A 162 -8.72 -20.03 -6.51
N ASP A 163 -7.52 -19.99 -5.93
CA ASP A 163 -7.31 -19.87 -4.50
C ASP A 163 -7.84 -18.51 -3.99
N LEU A 164 -7.56 -17.43 -4.72
CA LEU A 164 -8.08 -16.10 -4.37
C LEU A 164 -9.59 -15.98 -4.47
N GLY A 165 -10.23 -16.69 -5.40
CA GLY A 165 -11.70 -16.75 -5.45
C GLY A 165 -12.31 -17.28 -4.15
N ARG A 166 -11.65 -18.26 -3.50
CA ARG A 166 -12.08 -18.78 -2.19
C ARG A 166 -11.75 -17.81 -1.06
N VAL A 167 -10.55 -17.23 -1.08
CA VAL A 167 -10.10 -16.24 -0.09
C VAL A 167 -11.02 -15.01 -0.04
N ILE A 168 -11.47 -14.50 -1.19
CA ILE A 168 -12.40 -13.37 -1.26
C ILE A 168 -13.72 -13.71 -0.58
N ILE A 169 -14.26 -14.92 -0.82
CA ILE A 169 -15.52 -15.35 -0.20
C ILE A 169 -15.34 -15.54 1.32
N ASP A 170 -14.25 -16.17 1.76
CA ASP A 170 -13.96 -16.35 3.20
C ASP A 170 -13.78 -14.99 3.90
N LEU A 171 -13.04 -14.06 3.30
CA LEU A 171 -12.87 -12.71 3.84
C LEU A 171 -14.19 -11.93 3.93
N ALA A 172 -15.06 -12.05 2.92
CA ALA A 172 -16.39 -11.44 2.95
C ALA A 172 -17.22 -11.99 4.12
N GLU A 173 -17.28 -13.31 4.27
CA GLU A 173 -18.03 -13.96 5.35
C GLU A 173 -17.50 -13.56 6.74
N ARG A 174 -16.18 -13.50 6.91
CA ARG A 174 -15.54 -13.07 8.18
C ARG A 174 -15.81 -11.63 8.54
N THR A 175 -16.09 -10.78 7.56
CA THR A 175 -16.33 -9.35 7.77
C THR A 175 -17.77 -8.94 7.47
N LYS A 176 -18.70 -9.90 7.37
CA LYS A 176 -20.09 -9.67 6.97
C LYS A 176 -20.85 -8.68 7.86
N ASP A 177 -20.56 -8.71 9.17
CA ASP A 177 -21.20 -7.83 10.16
C ASP A 177 -20.71 -6.37 10.06
N ALA A 178 -19.68 -6.14 9.25
CA ALA A 178 -19.14 -4.83 8.89
C ALA A 178 -19.18 -4.64 7.37
N ASP A 179 -20.30 -4.99 6.73
CA ASP A 179 -20.55 -4.83 5.29
C ASP A 179 -19.46 -5.47 4.40
N SER A 180 -18.87 -6.58 4.86
CA SER A 180 -17.76 -7.26 4.17
C SER A 180 -16.56 -6.34 3.90
N ILE A 181 -16.29 -5.38 4.80
CA ILE A 181 -15.26 -4.34 4.62
C ILE A 181 -13.86 -4.89 4.30
N GLY A 182 -13.56 -6.13 4.70
CA GLY A 182 -12.31 -6.80 4.36
C GLY A 182 -12.05 -6.83 2.85
N CYS A 183 -13.09 -7.06 2.05
CA CYS A 183 -12.99 -7.10 0.59
C CYS A 183 -12.63 -5.74 -0.03
N ALA A 184 -12.97 -4.62 0.63
CA ALA A 184 -12.58 -3.28 0.17
C ALA A 184 -11.08 -3.02 0.36
N LYS A 185 -10.40 -3.81 1.18
CA LYS A 185 -8.96 -3.71 1.49
C LYS A 185 -8.10 -4.71 0.70
N LEU A 186 -8.70 -5.51 -0.18
CA LEU A 186 -8.00 -6.53 -0.96
C LEU A 186 -8.05 -6.22 -2.47
N VAL A 187 -6.90 -6.28 -3.13
CA VAL A 187 -6.81 -6.10 -4.59
C VAL A 187 -6.10 -7.29 -5.25
N VAL A 188 -6.71 -7.86 -6.29
CA VAL A 188 -6.07 -8.87 -7.13
C VAL A 188 -5.61 -8.22 -8.43
N PHE A 189 -4.31 -8.35 -8.72
CA PHE A 189 -3.67 -7.74 -9.89
C PHE A 189 -3.35 -8.75 -10.98
N ALA A 190 -3.40 -8.28 -12.22
CA ALA A 190 -2.55 -8.76 -13.29
C ALA A 190 -1.69 -7.59 -13.77
N ASN A 191 -0.44 -7.84 -14.12
CA ASN A 191 0.54 -6.81 -14.49
C ASN A 191 0.77 -5.78 -13.39
N ALA A 192 0.86 -6.21 -12.11
CA ALA A 192 1.36 -5.32 -11.08
C ALA A 192 2.75 -4.77 -11.49
N VAL A 193 2.92 -3.46 -11.35
CA VAL A 193 4.20 -2.76 -11.50
C VAL A 193 5.17 -3.16 -10.39
N GLU A 194 6.46 -2.90 -10.56
CA GLU A 194 7.49 -3.29 -9.58
C GLU A 194 7.35 -2.58 -8.22
N ASP A 195 6.86 -1.35 -8.22
CA ASP A 195 6.49 -0.54 -7.06
C ASP A 195 5.12 0.08 -7.29
N ASN A 196 4.22 -0.03 -6.32
CA ASN A 196 2.89 0.54 -6.43
C ASN A 196 2.59 1.38 -5.17
N PRO A 197 2.44 2.71 -5.26
CA PRO A 197 2.07 3.55 -4.11
C PRO A 197 0.56 3.72 -3.92
N PHE A 198 -0.28 3.12 -4.78
CA PHE A 198 -1.72 3.36 -4.81
C PHE A 198 -2.52 2.33 -3.99
N MET A 199 -3.27 2.82 -2.99
CA MET A 199 -4.21 2.01 -2.21
C MET A 199 -5.47 1.62 -3.00
N ALA A 200 -6.06 0.44 -2.76
CA ALA A 200 -5.71 -0.56 -1.73
C ALA A 200 -4.56 -1.52 -2.12
N GLY A 201 -3.99 -1.38 -3.33
CA GLY A 201 -3.02 -2.33 -3.86
C GLY A 201 -1.53 -1.98 -3.65
N ALA A 202 -1.20 -1.05 -2.76
CA ALA A 202 0.18 -0.56 -2.66
C ALA A 202 1.09 -1.60 -2.01
N PHE A 203 2.34 -1.62 -2.46
CA PHE A 203 3.46 -2.31 -1.85
C PHE A 203 4.74 -1.62 -2.31
N HIS A 204 5.78 -1.67 -1.46
CA HIS A 204 7.08 -1.09 -1.75
C HIS A 204 7.95 -2.10 -2.50
N GLY A 205 8.32 -1.78 -3.74
CA GLY A 205 9.09 -2.68 -4.60
C GLY A 205 10.48 -3.03 -4.05
N VAL A 206 10.95 -4.26 -4.27
CA VAL A 206 12.27 -4.71 -3.80
C VAL A 206 13.46 -3.98 -4.43
N GLY A 207 13.26 -3.40 -5.61
CA GLY A 207 14.27 -2.59 -6.31
C GLY A 207 14.31 -1.12 -5.86
N MET A 208 13.39 -0.72 -4.98
CA MET A 208 13.30 0.66 -4.50
C MET A 208 14.36 0.95 -3.42
N ALA A 209 14.63 2.24 -3.20
CA ALA A 209 15.46 2.68 -2.08
C ALA A 209 14.84 2.29 -0.72
N ASP A 210 15.63 2.39 0.35
CA ASP A 210 15.20 1.95 1.69
C ASP A 210 13.91 2.66 2.16
N VAL A 211 13.78 3.95 1.87
CA VAL A 211 12.58 4.75 2.11
C VAL A 211 12.34 5.68 0.92
N THR A 212 11.11 5.76 0.44
CA THR A 212 10.68 6.67 -0.64
C THR A 212 9.39 7.40 -0.28
N VAL A 213 9.12 8.52 -0.94
CA VAL A 213 7.86 9.26 -0.82
C VAL A 213 7.28 9.46 -2.21
N ASN A 214 6.06 8.96 -2.40
CA ASN A 214 5.29 9.10 -3.63
C ASN A 214 4.09 10.01 -3.39
N VAL A 215 3.86 10.98 -4.27
CA VAL A 215 2.76 11.95 -4.16
C VAL A 215 1.77 11.75 -5.30
N GLY A 216 0.51 11.48 -4.97
CA GLY A 216 -0.59 11.39 -5.93
C GLY A 216 -1.36 12.70 -5.99
N VAL A 217 -1.45 13.28 -7.18
CA VAL A 217 -2.16 14.54 -7.44
C VAL A 217 -3.50 14.24 -8.11
N SER A 218 -4.54 14.96 -7.73
CA SER A 218 -5.87 14.87 -8.33
C SER A 218 -5.91 15.51 -9.71
N GLY A 219 -6.74 14.96 -10.61
CA GLY A 219 -6.79 15.35 -12.03
C GLY A 219 -8.20 15.54 -12.62
N PRO A 220 -9.22 14.73 -12.27
CA PRO A 220 -10.51 14.76 -12.98
C PRO A 220 -11.23 16.11 -12.98
N GLY A 221 -11.22 16.84 -11.86
CA GLY A 221 -11.88 18.16 -11.75
C GLY A 221 -11.24 19.20 -12.66
N VAL A 222 -9.91 19.29 -12.65
CA VAL A 222 -9.13 20.21 -13.48
C VAL A 222 -9.33 19.90 -14.97
N VAL A 223 -9.30 18.63 -15.35
CA VAL A 223 -9.54 18.21 -16.74
C VAL A 223 -10.95 18.60 -17.20
N LYS A 224 -11.97 18.38 -16.36
CA LYS A 224 -13.34 18.78 -16.68
C LYS A 224 -13.45 20.29 -16.93
N THR A 225 -12.92 21.11 -16.03
CA THR A 225 -12.94 22.57 -16.17
C THR A 225 -12.22 23.04 -17.43
N ALA A 226 -11.09 22.44 -17.77
CA ALA A 226 -10.38 22.76 -19.01
C ALA A 226 -11.22 22.45 -20.26
N LEU A 227 -11.90 21.29 -20.29
CA LEU A 227 -12.77 20.90 -21.41
C LEU A 227 -14.00 21.82 -21.57
N GLU A 228 -14.56 22.32 -20.47
CA GLU A 228 -15.69 23.25 -20.51
C GLU A 228 -15.37 24.60 -21.16
N GLN A 229 -14.09 25.00 -21.20
CA GLN A 229 -13.60 26.23 -21.82
C GLN A 229 -13.37 26.11 -23.33
N VAL A 230 -13.28 24.88 -23.85
CA VAL A 230 -13.01 24.59 -25.27
C VAL A 230 -14.15 23.79 -25.89
N LYS A 231 -15.40 24.25 -25.70
CA LYS A 231 -16.56 23.66 -26.38
C LYS A 231 -16.38 23.82 -27.90
N GLY A 232 -16.24 22.68 -28.59
CA GLY A 232 -16.21 22.61 -30.05
C GLY A 232 -17.52 23.05 -30.68
#